data_AF-A0A4P9ZJJ6-F1
#
_entry.id   AF-A0A4P9ZJJ6-F1
#
_cell.length_a   1.000
_cell.length_b   1.000
_cell.length_c   1.000
_cell.angle_alpha   90.00
_cell.angle_beta   90.00
_cell.angle_gamma   90.00
#
_symmetry.space_group_name_H-M   'P 1'
#
loop_
_entity.id
_entity.type
_entity.pdbx_description
1 polymer ?
#
loop_
_entity_poly.entity_id
_entity_poly.type
_entity_poly.pdbx_seq_one_letter_code
_entity_poly.pdbx_strand_id
1 'polypeptide(L)'
;MGNTQSPASIFCRLLRYFEISFATSTVADKSLAGVVVLFQHNTVKILRGAIKPDDRKAAAKIERAATRAAFGAGDGTDAAPAPTLSEKLTRALTAQRTTALQAVLIERTDVALATLAYGLVSSLWSERYWRANAVGVRTTDMRHTVTQADASIETSRAWQQIEAASEAWKARLPEELDALWPVLLAMPRDELLSLLAFCTAVTVNGIQPRAGEHETDAIAQSVALDMADWWEAATESYLSHVPKAQVLAAVTEGVGAAEAAPLAAMKKGPMVEAAARALAGKRWLPSVLQASATP
;
A
#
# COMPACT_ATOMS: atom_id res chain seq x y z
N MET A 1 33.52 -38.53 28.95
CA MET A 1 33.38 -37.19 28.35
C MET A 1 32.73 -37.35 26.98
N GLY A 2 31.39 -37.35 26.95
CA GLY A 2 30.61 -37.43 25.72
C GLY A 2 29.75 -36.18 25.63
N ASN A 3 30.10 -35.29 24.70
CA ASN A 3 29.50 -33.97 24.55
C ASN A 3 28.15 -34.11 23.83
N THR A 4 27.05 -34.26 24.57
CA THR A 4 25.69 -34.26 24.01
C THR A 4 25.29 -32.84 23.63
N GLN A 5 25.46 -32.49 22.36
CA GLN A 5 24.86 -31.29 21.77
C GLN A 5 23.33 -31.39 21.84
N SER A 6 22.72 -30.42 22.52
CA SER A 6 21.26 -30.28 22.61
C SER A 6 20.65 -29.99 21.22
N PRO A 7 19.48 -30.58 20.87
CA PRO A 7 18.77 -30.33 19.60
C PRO A 7 18.50 -28.83 19.32
N ALA A 8 18.42 -28.01 20.38
CA ALA A 8 18.27 -26.56 20.27
C ALA A 8 19.47 -25.86 19.59
N SER A 9 20.67 -26.43 19.68
CA SER A 9 21.88 -25.87 19.05
C SER A 9 21.93 -26.09 17.53
N ILE A 10 21.22 -27.10 17.01
CA ILE A 10 21.13 -27.38 15.56
C ILE A 10 20.07 -26.47 14.94
N PHE A 11 18.96 -26.22 15.64
CA PHE A 11 17.90 -25.32 15.19
C PHE A 11 18.36 -23.84 15.17
N CYS A 12 19.14 -23.41 16.17
CA CYS A 12 19.70 -22.05 16.21
C CYS A 12 20.82 -21.79 15.18
N ARG A 13 21.50 -22.83 14.66
CA ARG A 13 22.50 -22.67 13.58
C ARG A 13 21.87 -22.58 12.19
N LEU A 14 20.72 -23.22 11.98
CA LEU A 14 20.00 -23.17 10.69
C LEU A 14 19.30 -21.83 10.45
N LEU A 15 18.86 -21.14 11.51
CA LEU A 15 18.19 -19.84 11.41
C LEU A 15 19.12 -18.65 11.18
N ARG A 16 20.45 -18.80 11.31
CA ARG A 16 21.42 -17.76 10.90
C ARG A 16 21.72 -17.74 9.40
N TYR A 17 21.26 -18.75 8.64
CA TYR A 17 21.46 -18.82 7.19
C TYR A 17 20.24 -18.45 6.36
N PHE A 18 19.07 -18.26 6.99
CA PHE A 18 17.86 -17.80 6.33
C PHE A 18 17.62 -16.33 6.67
N GLU A 19 18.30 -15.45 5.95
CA GLU A 19 17.70 -14.17 5.58
C GLU A 19 16.37 -14.50 4.90
N ILE A 20 15.26 -14.41 5.64
CA ILE A 20 13.91 -14.46 5.06
C ILE A 20 13.68 -13.13 4.36
N SER A 21 14.34 -12.99 3.21
CA SER A 21 14.01 -12.07 2.15
C SER A 21 12.67 -12.56 1.59
N PHE A 22 11.57 -11.99 2.08
CA PHE A 22 10.21 -12.23 1.55
C PHE A 22 10.21 -11.88 0.06
N ALA A 23 10.30 -12.90 -0.79
CA ALA A 23 10.03 -12.81 -2.22
C ALA A 23 8.91 -13.80 -2.54
N THR A 24 7.67 -13.32 -2.51
CA THR A 24 6.49 -14.07 -2.96
C THR A 24 6.43 -14.03 -4.48
N SER A 25 7.26 -14.85 -5.13
CA SER A 25 7.03 -15.30 -6.51
C SER A 25 6.63 -16.77 -6.43
N THR A 26 5.38 -17.08 -6.77
CA THR A 26 4.90 -18.45 -6.91
C THR A 26 4.93 -18.82 -8.39
N VAL A 27 5.66 -19.88 -8.74
CA VAL A 27 5.75 -20.39 -10.12
C VAL A 27 4.96 -21.69 -10.21
N ALA A 28 4.23 -21.88 -11.31
CA ALA A 28 3.38 -23.06 -11.54
C ALA A 28 4.19 -24.36 -11.78
N ASP A 29 5.50 -24.25 -12.01
CA ASP A 29 6.38 -25.37 -12.31
C ASP A 29 6.80 -26.12 -11.04
N LYS A 30 6.37 -27.39 -10.96
CA LYS A 30 6.53 -28.29 -9.81
C LYS A 30 7.96 -28.76 -9.57
N SER A 31 8.88 -28.49 -10.50
CA SER A 31 10.30 -28.88 -10.38
C SER A 31 11.12 -27.96 -9.46
N LEU A 32 10.69 -26.71 -9.27
CA LEU A 32 11.39 -25.68 -8.47
C LEU A 32 10.54 -25.14 -7.29
N ALA A 33 9.32 -25.65 -7.14
CA ALA A 33 8.35 -25.20 -6.17
C ALA A 33 8.29 -26.12 -4.94
N GLY A 34 8.59 -25.58 -3.76
CA GLY A 34 8.38 -26.22 -2.47
C GLY A 34 7.03 -25.85 -1.83
N VAL A 35 6.72 -26.51 -0.72
CA VAL A 35 5.61 -26.16 0.16
C VAL A 35 6.19 -25.65 1.48
N VAL A 36 5.82 -24.44 1.87
CA VAL A 36 6.15 -23.88 3.19
C VAL A 36 4.88 -23.91 4.02
N VAL A 37 4.90 -24.70 5.07
CA VAL A 37 3.81 -24.75 6.05
C VAL A 37 4.15 -23.76 7.15
N LEU A 38 3.27 -22.77 7.36
CA LEU A 38 3.40 -21.75 8.38
C LEU A 38 2.24 -21.91 9.35
N PHE A 39 2.54 -21.80 10.64
CA PHE A 39 1.51 -21.69 11.64
C PHE A 39 1.32 -20.20 11.94
N GLN A 40 0.15 -19.65 11.61
CA GLN A 40 -0.14 -18.23 11.79
C GLN A 40 -1.58 -18.06 12.30
N HIS A 41 -1.78 -17.28 13.37
CA HIS A 41 -3.09 -17.07 14.02
C HIS A 41 -3.79 -18.38 14.42
N ASN A 42 -3.06 -19.28 15.07
CA ASN A 42 -3.55 -20.61 15.49
C ASN A 42 -4.17 -21.47 14.37
N THR A 43 -3.83 -21.17 13.12
CA THR A 43 -4.25 -21.92 11.94
C THR A 43 -3.05 -22.27 11.09
N VAL A 44 -3.10 -23.46 10.48
CA VAL A 44 -2.07 -23.91 9.54
C VAL A 44 -2.32 -23.24 8.19
N LYS A 45 -1.39 -22.38 7.76
CA LYS A 45 -1.36 -21.84 6.40
C LYS A 45 -0.32 -22.59 5.58
N ILE A 46 -0.74 -23.14 4.44
CA ILE A 46 0.12 -23.89 3.53
C ILE A 46 0.39 -23.01 2.31
N LEU A 47 1.59 -22.44 2.22
CA LEU A 47 2.04 -21.72 1.03
C LEU A 47 2.68 -22.72 0.07
N ARG A 48 1.98 -23.00 -1.02
CA ARG A 48 2.48 -23.85 -2.12
C ARG A 48 3.15 -22.96 -3.18
N GLY A 49 4.25 -23.41 -3.76
CA GLY A 49 4.94 -22.64 -4.80
C GLY A 49 6.13 -21.81 -4.32
N ALA A 50 6.63 -22.05 -3.11
CA ALA A 50 7.76 -21.30 -2.57
C ALA A 50 9.08 -21.73 -3.23
N ILE A 51 9.84 -20.77 -3.74
CA ILE A 51 11.13 -21.01 -4.43
C ILE A 51 12.28 -20.72 -3.47
N LYS A 52 13.31 -21.58 -3.44
CA LYS A 52 14.52 -21.33 -2.66
C LYS A 52 15.26 -20.09 -3.16
N PRO A 53 15.94 -19.31 -2.29
CA PRO A 53 16.65 -18.10 -2.69
C PRO A 53 17.63 -18.31 -3.85
N ASP A 54 18.32 -19.45 -3.87
CA ASP A 54 19.31 -19.82 -4.89
C ASP A 54 18.67 -20.12 -6.26
N ASP A 55 17.42 -20.56 -6.28
CA ASP A 55 16.68 -20.96 -7.50
C ASP A 55 15.90 -19.80 -8.14
N ARG A 56 15.92 -18.61 -7.51
CA ARG A 56 15.18 -17.41 -7.96
C ARG A 56 15.55 -16.96 -9.38
N LYS A 57 16.83 -17.09 -9.77
CA LYS A 57 17.31 -16.74 -11.12
C LYS A 57 16.87 -17.75 -12.18
N ALA A 58 16.78 -19.03 -11.84
CA ALA A 58 16.29 -20.08 -12.74
C ALA A 58 14.77 -19.95 -12.94
N ALA A 59 14.03 -19.71 -11.87
CA ALA A 59 12.59 -19.45 -11.91
C ALA A 59 12.23 -18.22 -12.76
N ALA A 60 12.95 -17.10 -12.60
CA ALA A 60 12.74 -15.91 -13.42
C ALA A 60 13.04 -16.11 -14.91
N LYS A 61 13.97 -17.01 -15.24
CA LYS A 61 14.29 -17.38 -16.64
C LYS A 61 13.20 -18.24 -17.26
N ILE A 62 12.61 -19.16 -16.49
CA ILE A 62 11.49 -20.02 -16.91
C ILE A 62 10.21 -19.20 -17.04
N GLU A 63 9.94 -18.29 -16.11
CA GLU A 63 8.81 -17.37 -16.20
C GLU A 63 8.89 -16.49 -17.45
N ARG A 64 10.07 -15.90 -17.75
CA ARG A 64 10.29 -15.14 -18.99
C ARG A 64 10.13 -16.01 -20.25
N ALA A 65 10.49 -17.29 -20.20
CA ALA A 65 10.30 -18.21 -21.30
C ALA A 65 8.81 -18.57 -21.49
N ALA A 66 8.07 -18.76 -20.39
CA ALA A 66 6.63 -19.03 -20.39
C ALA A 66 5.83 -17.80 -20.87
N THR A 67 6.18 -16.58 -20.45
CA THR A 67 5.58 -15.35 -20.98
C THR A 67 5.83 -15.20 -22.48
N ARG A 68 7.02 -15.60 -22.96
CA ARG A 68 7.35 -15.56 -24.40
C ARG A 68 6.59 -16.61 -25.22
N ALA A 69 6.28 -17.76 -24.62
CA ALA A 69 5.48 -18.81 -25.24
C ALA A 69 3.96 -18.48 -25.25
N ALA A 70 3.46 -17.82 -24.21
CA ALA A 70 2.05 -17.39 -24.11
C ALA A 70 1.68 -16.29 -25.12
N PHE A 71 2.64 -15.48 -25.56
CA PHE A 71 2.45 -14.52 -26.66
C PHE A 71 2.42 -15.17 -28.06
N GLY A 72 2.56 -16.50 -28.17
CA GLY A 72 2.66 -17.23 -29.43
C GLY A 72 1.54 -18.24 -29.73
N ALA A 73 0.55 -18.42 -28.86
CA ALA A 73 -0.53 -19.39 -29.10
C ALA A 73 -1.90 -18.75 -28.83
N GLY A 74 -2.71 -18.64 -29.88
CA GLY A 74 -4.06 -18.11 -29.82
C GLY A 74 -5.11 -19.19 -29.51
N ASP A 75 -6.23 -18.65 -29.02
CA ASP A 75 -7.59 -19.19 -28.86
C ASP A 75 -7.89 -20.12 -27.67
N GLY A 76 -9.02 -19.85 -27.02
CA GLY A 76 -9.59 -20.63 -25.93
C GLY A 76 -10.03 -19.78 -24.72
N THR A 77 -11.33 -19.52 -24.64
CA THR A 77 -12.06 -18.87 -23.54
C THR A 77 -11.75 -19.42 -22.16
N ASP A 78 -11.12 -18.59 -21.32
CA ASP A 78 -11.31 -18.54 -19.87
C ASP A 78 -10.97 -17.10 -19.44
N ALA A 79 -11.73 -16.54 -18.51
CA ALA A 79 -11.62 -15.16 -18.08
C ALA A 79 -10.17 -14.82 -17.71
N ALA A 80 -9.48 -14.09 -18.61
CA ALA A 80 -8.09 -13.73 -18.46
C ALA A 80 -7.92 -12.95 -17.14
N PRO A 81 -6.90 -13.27 -16.31
CA PRO A 81 -6.62 -12.48 -15.12
C PRO A 81 -6.37 -11.04 -15.58
N ALA A 82 -7.07 -10.10 -14.94
CA ALA A 82 -6.95 -8.68 -15.26
C ALA A 82 -5.46 -8.30 -15.37
N PRO A 83 -5.03 -7.66 -16.46
CA PRO A 83 -3.62 -7.31 -16.65
C PRO A 83 -3.13 -6.52 -15.44
N THR A 84 -2.24 -7.15 -14.67
CA THR A 84 -1.71 -6.62 -13.42
C THR A 84 -1.07 -5.26 -13.68
N LEU A 85 -1.56 -4.22 -13.00
CA LEU A 85 -0.95 -2.89 -13.04
C LEU A 85 0.54 -3.01 -12.69
N SER A 86 1.37 -2.13 -13.28
CA SER A 86 2.78 -2.12 -12.94
C SER A 86 2.97 -1.85 -11.44
N GLU A 87 4.02 -2.42 -10.83
CA GLU A 87 4.34 -2.16 -9.42
C GLU A 87 4.50 -0.66 -9.15
N LYS A 88 5.15 0.07 -10.07
CA LYS A 88 5.33 1.52 -9.97
C LYS A 88 3.99 2.25 -9.89
N LEU A 89 3.05 1.92 -10.77
CA LEU A 89 1.71 2.54 -10.77
C LEU A 89 0.90 2.13 -9.52
N THR A 90 1.04 0.90 -9.06
CA THR A 90 0.37 0.42 -7.85
C THR A 90 0.86 1.15 -6.60
N ARG A 91 2.18 1.35 -6.48
CA ARG A 91 2.76 2.16 -5.40
C ARG A 91 2.29 3.61 -5.46
N ALA A 92 2.22 4.21 -6.65
CA ALA A 92 1.71 5.56 -6.81
C ALA A 92 0.24 5.70 -6.35
N LEU A 93 -0.64 4.81 -6.81
CA LEU A 93 -2.05 4.81 -6.42
C LEU A 93 -2.24 4.55 -4.92
N THR A 94 -1.50 3.61 -4.34
CA THR A 94 -1.58 3.33 -2.89
C THR A 94 -0.98 4.45 -2.04
N ALA A 95 -0.02 5.20 -2.57
CA ALA A 95 0.46 6.43 -1.95
C ALA A 95 -0.61 7.52 -1.96
N GLN A 96 -1.31 7.73 -3.08
CA GLN A 96 -2.44 8.66 -3.15
C GLN A 96 -3.54 8.29 -2.13
N ARG A 97 -3.88 7.00 -2.04
CA ARG A 97 -4.82 6.48 -1.03
C ARG A 97 -4.34 6.72 0.40
N THR A 98 -3.05 6.50 0.66
CA THR A 98 -2.45 6.75 1.97
C THR A 98 -2.59 8.22 2.32
N THR A 99 -2.17 9.14 1.46
CA THR A 99 -2.26 10.58 1.70
C THR A 99 -3.70 11.04 1.93
N ALA A 100 -4.67 10.54 1.16
CA ALA A 100 -6.08 10.83 1.37
C ALA A 100 -6.58 10.35 2.74
N LEU A 101 -6.19 9.14 3.15
CA LEU A 101 -6.52 8.61 4.48
C LEU A 101 -5.89 9.46 5.59
N GLN A 102 -4.64 9.88 5.44
CA GLN A 102 -3.97 10.77 6.40
C GLN A 102 -4.73 12.09 6.54
N ALA A 103 -5.14 12.71 5.43
CA ALA A 103 -5.89 13.97 5.44
C ALA A 103 -7.23 13.86 6.18
N VAL A 104 -8.02 12.81 5.92
CA VAL A 104 -9.29 12.55 6.65
C VAL A 104 -9.04 12.26 8.13
N LEU A 105 -7.98 11.50 8.44
CA LEU A 105 -7.69 11.07 9.81
C LEU A 105 -7.23 12.23 10.71
N ILE A 106 -6.62 13.28 10.16
CA ILE A 106 -6.29 14.51 10.89
C ILE A 106 -7.55 15.15 11.50
N GLU A 107 -8.69 15.09 10.80
CA GLU A 107 -9.96 15.67 11.26
C GLU A 107 -10.76 14.74 12.20
N ARG A 108 -10.35 13.47 12.33
CA ARG A 108 -11.02 12.43 13.10
C ARG A 108 -10.18 11.99 14.30
N THR A 109 -10.05 12.88 15.29
CA THR A 109 -9.25 12.66 16.51
C THR A 109 -9.61 11.36 17.23
N ASP A 110 -10.88 11.01 17.29
CA ASP A 110 -11.40 9.78 17.89
C ASP A 110 -10.77 8.52 17.23
N VAL A 111 -10.82 8.46 15.90
CA VAL A 111 -10.29 7.34 15.12
C VAL A 111 -8.77 7.32 15.12
N ALA A 112 -8.13 8.50 15.07
CA ALA A 112 -6.67 8.60 15.14
C ALA A 112 -6.13 8.07 16.47
N LEU A 113 -6.74 8.45 17.60
CA LEU A 113 -6.34 7.95 18.92
C LEU A 113 -6.61 6.45 19.07
N ALA A 114 -7.73 5.95 18.54
CA ALA A 114 -8.02 4.51 18.52
C ALA A 114 -6.99 3.73 17.67
N THR A 115 -6.57 4.30 16.54
CA THR A 115 -5.53 3.74 15.66
C THR A 115 -4.18 3.66 16.38
N LEU A 116 -3.79 4.75 17.08
CA LEU A 116 -2.59 4.78 17.90
C LEU A 116 -2.63 3.74 19.02
N ALA A 117 -3.73 3.71 19.77
CA ALA A 117 -3.93 2.75 20.85
C ALA A 117 -3.89 1.30 20.33
N TYR A 118 -4.53 1.01 19.20
CA TYR A 118 -4.48 -0.30 18.55
C TYR A 118 -3.04 -0.69 18.17
N GLY A 119 -2.27 0.23 17.58
CA GLY A 119 -0.85 -0.01 17.26
C GLY A 119 0.00 -0.32 18.51
N LEU A 120 -0.19 0.46 19.58
CA LEU A 120 0.50 0.25 20.85
C LEU A 120 0.10 -1.09 21.50
N VAL A 121 -1.20 -1.35 21.63
CA VAL A 121 -1.75 -2.57 22.25
C VAL A 121 -1.32 -3.81 21.45
N SER A 122 -1.45 -3.81 20.13
CA SER A 122 -1.03 -4.94 19.30
C SER A 122 0.47 -5.22 19.41
N SER A 123 1.30 -4.17 19.58
CA SER A 123 2.74 -4.32 19.80
C SER A 123 3.10 -4.91 21.18
N LEU A 124 2.29 -4.63 22.20
CA LEU A 124 2.53 -5.04 23.59
C LEU A 124 1.94 -6.42 23.96
N TRP A 125 0.79 -6.78 23.37
CA TRP A 125 0.04 -7.99 23.72
C TRP A 125 0.18 -9.15 22.72
N SER A 126 0.79 -8.94 21.54
CA SER A 126 1.07 -10.07 20.67
C SER A 126 2.20 -10.92 21.26
N GLU A 127 1.98 -12.23 21.46
CA GLU A 127 2.95 -13.22 21.95
C GLU A 127 4.15 -13.44 20.99
N ARG A 128 4.53 -12.43 20.20
CA ARG A 128 5.69 -12.40 19.31
C ARG A 128 6.95 -12.14 20.13
N TYR A 129 7.40 -13.22 20.78
CA TYR A 129 8.48 -13.41 21.75
C TYR A 129 9.90 -12.85 21.46
N TRP A 130 10.13 -11.95 20.48
CA TRP A 130 11.49 -11.47 20.13
C TRP A 130 11.78 -9.97 20.31
N ARG A 131 10.99 -9.21 21.07
CA ARG A 131 11.46 -7.86 21.46
C ARG A 131 11.14 -7.61 22.92
N ALA A 132 12.18 -7.49 23.75
CA ALA A 132 12.06 -6.63 24.91
C ALA A 132 11.84 -5.20 24.39
N ASN A 133 10.78 -4.52 24.84
CA ASN A 133 10.76 -3.05 24.89
C ASN A 133 9.67 -2.53 25.83
N ALA A 134 10.04 -1.53 26.62
CA ALA A 134 9.15 -0.76 27.49
C ALA A 134 8.75 0.57 26.81
N VAL A 135 8.08 0.46 25.65
CA VAL A 135 7.66 1.52 24.68
C VAL A 135 8.61 1.69 23.49
N GLY A 136 8.07 1.47 22.28
CA GLY A 136 8.76 1.65 21.01
C GLY A 136 7.81 2.21 19.95
N VAL A 137 7.38 3.46 20.12
CA VAL A 137 6.65 4.20 19.08
C VAL A 137 7.67 4.66 18.06
N ARG A 138 7.73 3.99 16.90
CA ARG A 138 8.54 4.45 15.77
C ARG A 138 7.66 5.33 14.89
N THR A 139 7.83 6.65 15.01
CA THR A 139 7.32 7.58 14.02
C THR A 139 8.28 7.58 12.83
N THR A 140 7.82 7.08 11.69
CA THR A 140 8.53 7.27 10.42
C THR A 140 7.86 8.42 9.69
N ASP A 141 8.62 9.47 9.37
CA ASP A 141 8.11 10.52 8.49
C ASP A 141 7.80 9.88 7.12
N MET A 142 6.52 9.87 6.78
CA MET A 142 6.02 9.26 5.57
C MET A 142 6.11 10.19 4.36
N ARG A 143 6.41 11.48 4.54
CA ARG A 143 6.47 12.48 3.46
C ARG A 143 7.37 12.02 2.31
N HIS A 144 8.62 11.67 2.62
CA HIS A 144 9.55 11.20 1.59
C HIS A 144 9.07 9.91 0.91
N THR A 145 8.40 9.02 1.64
CA THR A 145 7.93 7.75 1.08
C THR A 145 6.76 7.95 0.12
N VAL A 146 5.81 8.84 0.45
CA VAL A 146 4.67 9.14 -0.43
C VAL A 146 5.12 9.92 -1.67
N THR A 147 6.00 10.91 -1.54
CA THR A 147 6.47 11.70 -2.70
C THR A 147 7.38 10.91 -3.64
N GLN A 148 8.17 9.96 -3.14
CA GLN A 148 8.92 9.02 -3.98
C GLN A 148 8.01 8.06 -4.75
N ALA A 149 6.86 7.68 -4.16
CA ALA A 149 5.91 6.79 -4.80
C ALA A 149 5.09 7.50 -5.90
N ASP A 150 4.71 8.76 -5.67
CA ASP A 150 4.03 9.59 -6.65
C ASP A 150 4.39 11.09 -6.47
N ALA A 151 5.12 11.64 -7.43
CA ALA A 151 5.52 13.04 -7.41
C ALA A 151 4.33 14.01 -7.56
N SER A 152 3.19 13.56 -8.10
CA SER A 152 1.98 14.40 -8.24
C SER A 152 1.22 14.59 -6.91
N ILE A 153 1.60 13.87 -5.85
CA ILE A 153 0.97 14.02 -4.52
C ILE A 153 1.11 15.44 -3.99
N GLU A 154 2.23 16.12 -4.26
CA GLU A 154 2.46 17.48 -3.71
C GLU A 154 1.45 18.52 -4.21
N THR A 155 0.84 18.28 -5.38
CA THR A 155 -0.21 19.16 -5.92
C THR A 155 -1.62 18.75 -5.48
N SER A 156 -1.76 17.60 -4.81
CA SER A 156 -3.05 17.07 -4.37
C SER A 156 -3.66 17.89 -3.24
N ARG A 157 -4.99 17.90 -3.17
CA ARG A 157 -5.76 18.50 -2.06
C ARG A 157 -5.37 17.88 -0.71
N ALA A 158 -5.18 16.56 -0.67
CA ALA A 158 -4.81 15.83 0.54
C ALA A 158 -3.47 16.34 1.11
N TRP A 159 -2.48 16.51 0.24
CA TRP A 159 -1.18 17.04 0.64
C TRP A 159 -1.27 18.47 1.18
N GLN A 160 -1.99 19.35 0.49
CA GLN A 160 -2.19 20.74 0.93
C GLN A 160 -2.82 20.80 2.33
N GLN A 161 -3.79 19.93 2.61
CA GLN A 161 -4.42 19.84 3.92
C GLN A 161 -3.46 19.36 5.02
N ILE A 162 -2.64 18.35 4.72
CA ILE A 162 -1.61 17.86 5.66
C ILE A 162 -0.57 18.94 5.93
N GLU A 163 -0.12 19.66 4.91
CA GLU A 163 0.86 20.74 5.06
C GLU A 163 0.27 21.91 5.86
N ALA A 164 -0.96 22.32 5.60
CA ALA A 164 -1.63 23.35 6.39
C ALA A 164 -1.73 22.98 7.88
N ALA A 165 -2.10 21.72 8.18
CA ALA A 165 -2.13 21.22 9.55
C ALA A 165 -0.72 21.17 10.16
N SER A 166 0.30 20.78 9.38
CA SER A 166 1.68 20.74 9.85
C SER A 166 2.23 22.13 10.16
N GLU A 167 1.97 23.13 9.33
CA GLU A 167 2.38 24.51 9.58
C GLU A 167 1.67 25.11 10.80
N ALA A 168 0.37 24.82 10.96
CA ALA A 168 -0.37 25.23 12.15
C ALA A 168 0.23 24.66 13.44
N TRP A 169 0.71 23.41 13.43
CA TRP A 169 1.40 22.82 14.58
C TRP A 169 2.82 23.37 14.77
N LYS A 170 3.58 23.58 13.70
CA LYS A 170 4.92 24.19 13.77
C LYS A 170 4.87 25.59 14.39
N ALA A 171 3.85 26.40 14.07
CA ALA A 171 3.69 27.74 14.63
C ALA A 171 3.36 27.75 16.14
N ARG A 172 2.85 26.63 16.69
CA ARG A 172 2.45 26.50 18.10
C ARG A 172 3.50 25.83 18.97
N LEU A 173 4.33 24.97 18.36
CA LEU A 173 5.37 24.22 19.04
C LEU A 173 6.69 25.01 19.02
N PRO A 174 7.50 24.92 20.08
CA PRO A 174 8.82 25.54 20.07
C PRO A 174 9.72 24.86 19.04
N GLU A 175 10.59 25.65 18.38
CA GLU A 175 11.61 25.13 17.46
C GLU A 175 12.72 24.38 18.22
N GLU A 176 13.05 24.83 19.42
CA GLU A 176 14.08 24.23 20.28
C GLU A 176 13.55 22.97 20.99
N LEU A 177 14.21 21.84 20.76
CA LEU A 177 13.81 20.54 21.30
C LEU A 177 13.78 20.52 22.84
N ASP A 178 14.71 21.22 23.49
CA ASP A 178 14.81 21.30 24.95
C ASP A 178 13.60 22.03 25.58
N ALA A 179 12.94 22.92 24.83
CA ALA A 179 11.74 23.63 25.27
C ALA A 179 10.43 22.85 25.00
N LEU A 180 10.47 21.81 24.16
CA LEU A 180 9.29 21.05 23.76
C LEU A 180 8.64 20.31 24.93
N TRP A 181 9.44 19.68 25.78
CA TRP A 181 8.93 18.85 26.88
C TRP A 181 8.10 19.65 27.90
N PRO A 182 8.56 20.78 28.45
CA PRO A 182 7.75 21.64 29.31
C PRO A 182 6.46 22.12 28.65
N VAL A 183 6.49 22.46 27.36
CA VAL A 183 5.31 22.92 26.61
C VAL A 183 4.27 21.80 26.50
N LEU A 184 4.68 20.59 26.14
CA LEU A 184 3.77 19.44 26.05
C LEU A 184 3.14 19.08 27.40
N LEU A 185 3.88 19.22 28.51
CA LEU A 185 3.35 18.98 29.86
C LEU A 185 2.33 20.03 30.30
N ALA A 186 2.52 21.30 29.90
CA ALA A 186 1.62 22.40 30.23
C ALA A 186 0.42 22.50 29.27
N MET A 187 0.43 21.76 28.17
CA MET A 187 -0.58 21.79 27.12
C MET A 187 -1.94 21.28 27.64
N PRO A 188 -3.06 21.97 27.34
CA PRO A 188 -4.39 21.46 27.62
C PRO A 188 -4.61 20.08 27.03
N ARG A 189 -5.34 19.22 27.75
CA ARG A 189 -5.55 17.82 27.33
C ARG A 189 -6.10 17.69 25.91
N ASP A 190 -7.11 18.48 25.55
CA ASP A 190 -7.74 18.39 24.22
C ASP A 190 -6.78 18.79 23.10
N GLU A 191 -5.87 19.73 23.38
CA GLU A 191 -4.83 20.16 22.45
C GLU A 191 -3.76 19.07 22.29
N LEU A 192 -3.32 18.45 23.39
CA LEU A 192 -2.39 17.33 23.35
C LEU A 192 -2.97 16.13 22.58
N LEU A 193 -4.26 15.83 22.78
CA LEU A 193 -4.96 14.78 22.03
C LEU A 193 -5.05 15.11 20.53
N SER A 194 -5.28 16.37 20.19
CA SER A 194 -5.29 16.83 18.79
C SER A 194 -3.90 16.70 18.14
N LEU A 195 -2.83 17.02 18.89
CA LEU A 195 -1.45 16.84 18.44
C LEU A 195 -1.14 15.36 18.22
N LEU A 196 -1.50 14.49 19.17
CA LEU A 196 -1.32 13.04 19.04
C LEU A 196 -2.09 12.47 17.85
N ALA A 197 -3.30 12.95 17.59
CA ALA A 197 -4.07 12.56 16.43
C ALA A 197 -3.39 12.98 15.12
N PHE A 198 -2.90 14.21 15.03
CA PHE A 198 -2.12 14.67 13.87
C PHE A 198 -0.87 13.81 13.65
N CYS A 199 -0.06 13.59 14.70
CA CYS A 199 1.14 12.75 14.62
C CYS A 199 0.81 11.32 14.18
N THR A 200 -0.30 10.76 14.66
CA THR A 200 -0.76 9.43 14.25
C THR A 200 -1.15 9.43 12.79
N ALA A 201 -1.93 10.42 12.35
CA ALA A 201 -2.40 10.50 10.98
C ALA A 201 -1.23 10.56 9.99
N VAL A 202 -0.26 11.47 10.16
CA VAL A 202 0.87 11.62 9.22
C VAL A 202 1.86 10.45 9.21
N THR A 203 1.76 9.53 10.18
CA THR A 203 2.62 8.33 10.26
C THR A 203 1.94 7.07 9.71
N VAL A 204 0.65 7.11 9.37
CA VAL A 204 -0.04 6.00 8.70
C VAL A 204 0.61 5.71 7.35
N ASN A 205 0.94 4.45 7.09
CA ASN A 205 1.52 4.01 5.82
C ASN A 205 0.70 2.87 5.22
N GLY A 206 0.28 3.06 3.96
CA GLY A 206 -0.40 2.06 3.15
C GLY A 206 0.35 1.60 1.91
N ILE A 207 1.52 2.15 1.61
CA ILE A 207 2.12 1.98 0.28
C ILE A 207 2.54 0.52 0.08
N GLN A 208 1.99 -0.12 -0.94
CA GLN A 208 2.25 -1.53 -1.24
C GLN A 208 2.59 -1.76 -2.72
N PRO A 209 3.45 -2.76 -3.02
CA PRO A 209 3.87 -3.05 -4.39
C PRO A 209 2.82 -3.77 -5.24
N ARG A 210 1.76 -4.30 -4.64
CA ARG A 210 0.74 -5.13 -5.31
C ARG A 210 -0.65 -4.73 -4.82
N ALA A 211 -1.64 -4.88 -5.70
CA ALA A 211 -3.04 -4.70 -5.34
C ALA A 211 -3.50 -5.84 -4.43
N GLY A 212 -4.34 -5.53 -3.43
CA GLY A 212 -4.87 -6.49 -2.47
C GLY A 212 -5.35 -5.84 -1.18
N GLU A 213 -5.79 -6.68 -0.24
CA GLU A 213 -6.17 -6.27 1.12
C GLU A 213 -5.08 -5.42 1.76
N HIS A 214 -5.52 -4.37 2.44
CA HIS A 214 -4.63 -3.35 2.96
C HIS A 214 -4.76 -3.27 4.48
N GLU A 215 -3.63 -3.17 5.19
CA GLU A 215 -3.64 -3.07 6.66
C GLU A 215 -4.40 -1.82 7.16
N THR A 216 -4.50 -0.78 6.32
CA THR A 216 -5.29 0.43 6.61
C THR A 216 -6.75 0.34 6.18
N ASP A 217 -7.24 -0.78 5.63
CA ASP A 217 -8.65 -0.92 5.19
C ASP A 217 -9.62 -0.66 6.35
N ALA A 218 -9.34 -1.21 7.54
CA ALA A 218 -10.16 -0.98 8.73
C ALA A 218 -10.18 0.50 9.15
N ILE A 219 -9.06 1.21 9.00
CA ILE A 219 -8.97 2.65 9.31
C ILE A 219 -9.76 3.43 8.26
N ALA A 220 -9.57 3.14 6.97
CA ALA A 220 -10.31 3.77 5.87
C ALA A 220 -11.82 3.58 6.00
N GLN A 221 -12.27 2.40 6.41
CA GLN A 221 -13.69 2.11 6.66
C GLN A 221 -14.25 2.90 7.85
N SER A 222 -13.49 2.99 8.96
CA SER A 222 -13.97 3.70 10.16
C SER A 222 -14.09 5.22 9.98
N VAL A 223 -13.34 5.80 9.04
CA VAL A 223 -13.51 7.21 8.63
C VAL A 223 -14.41 7.38 7.41
N ALA A 224 -14.99 6.31 6.87
CA ALA A 224 -15.77 6.31 5.63
C ALA A 224 -15.07 7.03 4.47
N LEU A 225 -13.79 6.70 4.25
CA LEU A 225 -12.97 7.32 3.20
C LEU A 225 -13.58 7.05 1.81
N ASP A 226 -14.04 8.11 1.15
CA ASP A 226 -14.36 8.10 -0.28
C ASP A 226 -13.19 8.67 -1.08
N MET A 227 -12.49 7.80 -1.82
CA MET A 227 -11.34 8.20 -2.63
C MET A 227 -11.72 9.16 -3.78
N ALA A 228 -12.98 9.20 -4.22
CA ALA A 228 -13.41 10.10 -5.29
C ALA A 228 -13.46 11.57 -4.84
N ASP A 229 -13.37 11.85 -3.54
CA ASP A 229 -13.23 13.21 -3.00
C ASP A 229 -11.78 13.72 -3.02
N TRP A 230 -10.82 12.81 -3.19
CA TRP A 230 -9.38 13.07 -3.03
C TRP A 230 -8.56 12.80 -4.29
N TRP A 231 -9.10 12.02 -5.24
CA TRP A 231 -8.39 11.62 -6.43
C TRP A 231 -9.28 11.67 -7.68
N GLU A 232 -8.67 12.06 -8.81
CA GLU A 232 -9.32 12.13 -10.11
C GLU A 232 -8.39 11.63 -11.22
N ALA A 233 -8.98 11.02 -12.25
CA ALA A 233 -8.25 10.50 -13.41
C ALA A 233 -7.78 11.63 -14.34
N ALA A 234 -6.62 12.22 -14.02
CA ALA A 234 -5.95 13.22 -14.82
C ALA A 234 -5.01 12.62 -15.89
N THR A 235 -4.64 13.41 -16.90
CA THR A 235 -3.73 13.02 -18.00
C THR A 235 -2.42 12.42 -17.48
N GLU A 236 -1.77 13.06 -16.51
CA GLU A 236 -0.45 12.68 -15.98
C GLU A 236 -0.51 11.53 -14.95
N SER A 237 -1.72 11.21 -14.50
CA SER A 237 -2.00 10.17 -13.51
C SER A 237 -2.15 8.80 -14.19
N TYR A 238 -3.07 7.96 -13.71
CA TYR A 238 -3.38 6.62 -14.20
C TYR A 238 -3.40 6.48 -15.74
N LEU A 239 -4.07 7.40 -16.45
CA LEU A 239 -4.40 7.25 -17.87
C LEU A 239 -3.16 7.22 -18.79
N SER A 240 -2.08 7.94 -18.44
CA SER A 240 -0.83 7.89 -19.20
C SER A 240 -0.03 6.60 -19.00
N HIS A 241 -0.16 5.97 -17.82
CA HIS A 241 0.65 4.82 -17.41
C HIS A 241 0.05 3.47 -17.80
N VAL A 242 -1.22 3.45 -18.22
CA VAL A 242 -1.90 2.22 -18.62
C VAL A 242 -1.95 2.00 -20.14
N PRO A 243 -2.14 0.77 -20.61
CA PRO A 243 -2.37 0.47 -22.03
C PRO A 243 -3.66 1.11 -22.54
N LYS A 244 -3.75 1.36 -23.87
CA LYS A 244 -4.94 1.98 -24.47
C LYS A 244 -6.25 1.27 -24.12
N ALA A 245 -6.22 -0.07 -24.07
CA ALA A 245 -7.39 -0.87 -23.72
C ALA A 245 -7.92 -0.54 -22.31
N GLN A 246 -7.04 -0.30 -21.33
CA GLN A 246 -7.45 0.06 -19.97
C GLN A 246 -8.00 1.49 -19.89
N VAL A 247 -7.48 2.42 -20.70
CA VAL A 247 -8.06 3.77 -20.79
C VAL A 247 -9.48 3.71 -21.37
N LEU A 248 -9.70 2.91 -22.42
CA LEU A 248 -11.04 2.73 -23.00
C LEU A 248 -12.00 2.05 -22.02
N ALA A 249 -11.53 1.06 -21.27
CA ALA A 249 -12.31 0.42 -20.20
C ALA A 249 -12.70 1.45 -19.13
N ALA A 250 -11.75 2.27 -18.66
CA ALA A 250 -12.02 3.33 -17.69
C ALA A 250 -13.09 4.32 -18.17
N VAL A 251 -13.00 4.79 -19.42
CA VAL A 251 -14.02 5.70 -20.00
C VAL A 251 -15.35 4.98 -20.16
N THR A 252 -15.35 3.71 -20.58
CA THR A 252 -16.58 2.92 -20.72
C THR A 252 -17.29 2.74 -19.37
N GLU A 253 -16.53 2.48 -18.31
CA GLU A 253 -17.05 2.36 -16.94
C GLU A 253 -17.57 3.69 -16.39
N GLY A 254 -16.84 4.79 -16.63
CA GLY A 254 -17.17 6.10 -16.05
C GLY A 254 -18.27 6.89 -16.79
N VAL A 255 -18.36 6.76 -18.12
CA VAL A 255 -19.29 7.55 -18.96
C VAL A 255 -20.04 6.73 -20.02
N GLY A 256 -19.76 5.44 -20.15
CA GLY A 256 -20.46 4.53 -21.06
C GLY A 256 -19.76 4.30 -22.41
N ALA A 257 -20.16 3.23 -23.08
CA ALA A 257 -19.52 2.76 -24.32
C ALA A 257 -19.65 3.73 -25.51
N ALA A 258 -20.72 4.52 -25.56
CA ALA A 258 -20.96 5.48 -26.64
C ALA A 258 -19.90 6.58 -26.68
N GLU A 259 -19.49 7.10 -25.51
CA GLU A 259 -18.44 8.11 -25.35
C GLU A 259 -17.03 7.50 -25.51
N ALA A 260 -16.87 6.20 -25.24
CA ALA A 260 -15.60 5.50 -25.40
C ALA A 260 -15.28 5.13 -26.86
N ALA A 261 -16.30 4.90 -27.72
CA ALA A 261 -16.10 4.45 -29.09
C ALA A 261 -15.24 5.39 -29.97
N PRO A 262 -15.40 6.72 -29.94
CA PRO A 262 -14.55 7.65 -30.70
C PRO A 262 -13.08 7.62 -30.26
N LEU A 263 -12.81 7.33 -28.98
CA LEU A 263 -11.46 7.29 -28.43
C LEU A 263 -10.65 6.11 -28.95
N ALA A 264 -11.30 5.00 -29.35
CA ALA A 264 -10.63 3.77 -29.75
C ALA A 264 -9.73 3.95 -30.99
N ALA A 265 -10.10 4.84 -31.91
CA ALA A 265 -9.34 5.13 -33.12
C ALA A 265 -8.18 6.13 -32.89
N MET A 266 -8.11 6.78 -31.72
CA MET A 266 -7.15 7.85 -31.47
C MET A 266 -5.74 7.32 -31.15
N LYS A 267 -4.73 8.14 -31.42
CA LYS A 267 -3.36 7.93 -30.91
C LYS A 267 -3.33 8.12 -29.38
N LYS A 268 -2.38 7.47 -28.68
CA LYS A 268 -2.39 7.39 -27.20
C LYS A 268 -2.43 8.77 -26.53
N GLY A 269 -1.61 9.73 -26.97
CA GLY A 269 -1.59 11.09 -26.38
C GLY A 269 -2.96 11.79 -26.40
N PRO A 270 -3.53 12.05 -27.60
CA PRO A 270 -4.87 12.66 -27.71
C PRO A 270 -5.97 11.85 -27.02
N MET A 271 -5.86 10.53 -27.01
CA MET A 271 -6.80 9.64 -26.34
C MET A 271 -6.80 9.84 -24.83
N VAL A 272 -5.61 10.02 -24.21
CA VAL A 272 -5.46 10.24 -22.77
C VAL A 272 -6.05 11.59 -22.37
N GLU A 273 -5.79 12.65 -23.15
CA GLU A 273 -6.36 13.98 -22.88
C GLU A 273 -7.89 14.00 -23.01
N ALA A 274 -8.43 13.32 -24.03
CA ALA A 274 -9.87 13.22 -24.22
C ALA A 274 -10.52 12.34 -23.14
N ALA A 275 -9.88 11.23 -22.74
CA ALA A 275 -10.33 10.39 -21.64
C ALA A 275 -10.33 11.14 -20.30
N ALA A 276 -9.28 11.92 -20.01
CA ALA A 276 -9.20 12.75 -18.81
C ALA A 276 -10.35 13.77 -18.76
N ARG A 277 -10.65 14.43 -19.89
CA ARG A 277 -11.80 15.34 -19.97
C ARG A 277 -13.15 14.63 -19.82
N ALA A 278 -13.30 13.43 -20.38
CA ALA A 278 -14.54 12.67 -20.27
C ALA A 278 -14.80 12.19 -18.84
N LEU A 279 -13.75 11.75 -18.14
CA LEU A 279 -13.83 11.26 -16.76
C LEU A 279 -13.85 12.39 -15.72
N ALA A 280 -13.55 13.62 -16.12
CA ALA A 280 -13.55 14.77 -15.23
C ALA A 280 -14.93 14.97 -14.56
N GLY A 281 -14.93 15.08 -13.23
CA GLY A 281 -16.13 15.22 -12.40
C GLY A 281 -17.03 13.99 -12.33
N LYS A 282 -16.61 12.84 -12.88
CA LYS A 282 -17.42 11.61 -12.91
C LYS A 282 -17.20 10.69 -11.71
N ARG A 283 -16.31 11.07 -10.78
CA ARG A 283 -15.98 10.28 -9.57
C ARG A 283 -15.52 8.85 -9.87
N TRP A 284 -15.04 8.61 -11.10
CA TRP A 284 -14.54 7.29 -11.50
C TRP A 284 -13.17 7.02 -10.86
N LEU A 285 -12.97 5.79 -10.40
CA LEU A 285 -11.75 5.34 -9.73
C LEU A 285 -11.26 4.02 -10.34
N PRO A 286 -9.94 3.80 -10.50
CA PRO A 286 -9.40 2.49 -10.81
C PRO A 286 -9.64 1.52 -9.65
N SER A 287 -9.71 0.21 -9.94
CA SER A 287 -10.04 -0.83 -8.95
C SER A 287 -9.14 -0.84 -7.70
N VAL A 288 -7.88 -0.39 -7.80
CA VAL A 288 -6.96 -0.27 -6.65
C VAL A 288 -7.36 0.84 -5.67
N LEU A 289 -8.07 1.87 -6.15
CA LEU A 289 -8.56 2.98 -5.33
C LEU A 289 -10.02 2.82 -4.91
N GLN A 290 -10.75 1.90 -5.53
CA GLN A 290 -12.10 1.57 -5.10
C GLN A 290 -12.03 0.97 -3.70
N ALA A 291 -12.88 1.44 -2.79
CA ALA A 291 -13.01 0.84 -1.48
C ALA A 291 -13.29 -0.65 -1.67
N SER A 292 -12.59 -1.51 -0.92
CA SER A 292 -12.87 -2.94 -0.86
C SER A 292 -14.32 -3.11 -0.39
N ALA A 293 -15.27 -3.16 -1.33
CA ALA A 293 -16.66 -3.46 -1.04
C ALA A 293 -16.65 -4.85 -0.42
N THR A 294 -16.90 -4.91 0.88
CA THR A 294 -17.00 -6.20 1.56
C THR A 294 -18.28 -6.88 1.09
N PRO A 295 -18.26 -8.18 0.76
CA PRO A 295 -19.47 -8.95 0.46
C PRO A 295 -20.43 -9.05 1.64
#